data_AF-A0A5N6UE28-F1
#
_entry.id   AF-A0A5N6UE28-F1
#
_cell.length_a   1.000
_cell.length_b   1.000
_cell.length_c   1.000
_cell.angle_alpha   90.00
_cell.angle_beta   90.00
_cell.angle_gamma   90.00
#
_symmetry.space_group_name_H-M   'P 1'
#
loop_
_entity.id
_entity.type
_entity.pdbx_description
1 polymer ?
#
loop_
_entity_poly.entity_id
_entity_poly.type
_entity_poly.pdbx_seq_one_letter_code
_entity_poly.pdbx_strand_id
1 'polypeptide(L)'
;MNDGLLDIIKRISSLHFRSRTGKVNNSTTITEAVGIWQDLTTWQPPEALPGEQYQELYDSYTAALFTWLYLILHPDSMCDGKVQSMVEQGVGAMSTITVLELSPFLLIPLFILGVASVQDDHKDCISGLFDHIEEQTAFEEVEVYRTMVERSWESQDQGIPRSWEWIKWQDAGSAG
;
A
#
# COMPACT_ATOMS: atom_id res chain seq x y z
N MET A 1 -22.45 0.29 1.41
CA MET A 1 -22.02 -1.06 1.00
C MET A 1 -20.66 -1.26 1.65
N ASN A 2 -20.53 -2.13 2.65
CA ASN A 2 -19.24 -2.47 3.26
C ASN A 2 -18.80 -3.78 2.60
N ASP A 3 -17.81 -3.71 1.72
CA ASP A 3 -17.26 -4.84 0.98
C ASP A 3 -16.15 -5.56 1.76
N GLY A 4 -15.93 -5.20 3.02
CA GLY A 4 -14.95 -5.81 3.91
C GLY A 4 -13.54 -5.20 3.83
N LEU A 5 -13.28 -4.31 2.86
CA LEU A 5 -11.96 -3.69 2.67
C LEU A 5 -11.47 -2.96 3.93
N LEU A 6 -12.33 -2.13 4.52
CA LEU A 6 -11.99 -1.37 5.72
C LEU A 6 -11.66 -2.29 6.91
N ASP A 7 -12.28 -3.48 6.98
CA ASP A 7 -12.03 -4.42 8.06
C ASP A 7 -10.71 -5.17 7.86
N ILE A 8 -10.33 -5.47 6.62
CA ILE A 8 -8.99 -5.98 6.26
C ILE A 8 -7.93 -4.92 6.61
N ILE A 9 -8.10 -3.67 6.16
CA ILE A 9 -7.16 -2.57 6.43
C ILE A 9 -6.96 -2.36 7.94
N LYS A 10 -8.04 -2.35 8.72
CA LYS A 10 -7.96 -2.21 10.19
C LYS A 10 -7.17 -3.34 10.84
N ARG A 11 -7.34 -4.58 10.37
CA ARG A 11 -6.60 -5.73 10.90
C ARG A 11 -5.12 -5.64 10.57
N ILE A 12 -4.76 -5.28 9.34
CA ILE A 12 -3.36 -5.08 8.95
C ILE A 12 -2.75 -3.92 9.76
N SER A 13 -3.45 -2.80 9.89
CA SER A 13 -3.03 -1.65 10.70
C SER A 13 -2.78 -2.03 12.17
N SER A 14 -3.70 -2.78 12.79
CA SER A 14 -3.56 -3.28 14.16
C SER A 14 -2.37 -4.24 14.32
N LEU A 15 -2.14 -5.10 13.32
CA LEU A 15 -0.99 -5.99 13.29
C LEU A 15 0.33 -5.20 13.17
N HIS A 16 0.37 -4.21 12.28
CA HIS A 16 1.51 -3.32 12.06
C HIS A 16 1.89 -2.56 13.34
N PHE A 17 0.89 -1.96 14.00
CA PHE A 17 1.11 -1.25 15.26
C PHE A 17 1.69 -2.19 16.33
N ARG A 18 1.12 -3.40 16.48
CA ARG A 18 1.57 -4.35 17.49
C ARG A 18 2.96 -4.90 17.20
N SER A 19 3.29 -5.22 15.93
CA SER A 19 4.62 -5.73 15.55
C SER A 19 5.74 -4.75 15.92
N ARG A 20 5.48 -3.44 15.83
CA ARG A 20 6.43 -2.39 16.27
C ARG A 20 6.64 -2.34 17.77
N THR A 21 5.60 -2.55 18.57
CA THR A 21 5.70 -2.43 20.04
C THR A 21 6.38 -3.61 20.73
N GLY A 22 6.79 -4.66 19.97
CA GLY A 22 7.41 -5.87 20.52
C GLY A 22 6.48 -6.69 21.43
N LYS A 23 5.19 -6.32 21.50
CA LYS A 23 4.18 -6.94 22.38
C LYS A 23 3.61 -8.25 21.83
N VAL A 24 4.13 -8.77 20.72
CA VAL A 24 3.50 -9.89 20.01
C VAL A 24 4.36 -11.14 20.05
N ASN A 25 3.70 -12.24 20.37
CA ASN A 25 4.20 -13.58 20.16
C ASN A 25 4.25 -13.85 18.63
N ASN A 26 5.39 -14.28 18.10
CA ASN A 26 5.57 -14.55 16.66
C ASN A 26 4.53 -15.51 16.08
N SER A 27 4.12 -16.55 16.81
CA SER A 27 3.08 -17.49 16.40
C SER A 27 1.70 -16.83 16.29
N THR A 28 1.31 -15.94 17.21
CA THR A 28 0.04 -15.21 17.10
C THR A 28 0.03 -14.23 15.93
N THR A 29 1.15 -13.54 15.66
CA THR A 29 1.30 -12.65 14.50
C THR A 29 1.12 -13.42 13.19
N ILE A 30 1.78 -14.58 13.08
CA ILE A 30 1.73 -15.41 11.87
C ILE A 30 0.32 -15.93 11.64
N THR A 31 -0.35 -16.48 12.66
CA THR A 31 -1.71 -17.00 12.52
C THR A 31 -2.70 -15.91 12.11
N GLU A 32 -2.59 -14.71 12.69
CA GLU A 32 -3.43 -13.58 12.31
C GLU A 32 -3.18 -13.12 10.87
N ALA A 33 -1.91 -13.03 10.48
CA ALA A 33 -1.54 -12.68 9.10
C ALA A 33 -2.03 -13.71 8.08
N VAL A 34 -1.97 -15.01 8.39
CA VAL A 34 -2.53 -16.07 7.54
C VAL A 34 -4.05 -15.89 7.38
N GLY A 35 -4.76 -15.57 8.47
CA GLY A 35 -6.19 -15.29 8.40
C GLY A 35 -6.51 -14.06 7.53
N ILE A 36 -5.75 -12.97 7.68
CA ILE A 36 -5.89 -11.77 6.82
C ILE A 36 -5.65 -12.13 5.36
N TRP A 37 -4.60 -12.91 5.09
CA TRP A 37 -4.27 -13.33 3.73
C TRP A 37 -5.38 -14.17 3.08
N GLN A 38 -5.95 -15.12 3.83
CA GLN A 38 -7.09 -15.91 3.34
C GLN A 38 -8.27 -15.02 2.96
N ASP A 39 -8.64 -14.08 3.82
CA ASP A 39 -9.73 -13.16 3.55
C ASP A 39 -9.44 -12.29 2.31
N LEU A 40 -8.21 -11.77 2.19
CA LEU A 40 -7.77 -10.98 1.04
C LEU A 40 -7.83 -11.77 -0.28
N THR A 41 -7.43 -13.05 -0.27
CA THR A 41 -7.49 -13.89 -1.50
C THR A 41 -8.91 -14.19 -1.97
N THR A 42 -9.90 -14.08 -1.08
CA THR A 42 -11.32 -14.29 -1.41
C THR A 42 -12.07 -12.98 -1.64
N TRP A 43 -11.42 -11.84 -1.38
CA TRP A 43 -12.00 -10.52 -1.56
C TRP A 43 -12.01 -10.17 -3.05
N GLN A 44 -13.20 -9.89 -3.58
CA GLN A 44 -13.47 -9.66 -5.00
C GLN A 44 -14.59 -8.61 -5.14
N PRO A 45 -14.65 -7.89 -6.27
CA PRO A 45 -15.71 -6.93 -6.50
C PRO A 45 -17.09 -7.63 -6.50
N PRO A 46 -18.13 -7.00 -5.92
CA PRO A 46 -19.50 -7.52 -6.03
C PRO A 46 -19.90 -7.71 -7.50
N GLU A 47 -20.60 -8.81 -7.81
CA GLU A 47 -21.10 -9.09 -9.18
C GLU A 47 -21.96 -7.95 -9.77
N ALA A 48 -22.55 -7.12 -8.91
CA ALA A 48 -23.37 -5.98 -9.30
C ALA A 48 -22.56 -4.76 -9.78
N LEU A 49 -21.23 -4.73 -9.60
CA LEU A 49 -20.36 -3.68 -10.13
C LEU A 49 -19.84 -4.11 -11.51
N PRO A 50 -20.32 -3.50 -12.60
CA PRO A 50 -19.84 -3.83 -13.93
C PRO A 50 -18.51 -3.13 -14.22
N GLY A 51 -17.53 -3.88 -14.74
CA GLY A 51 -16.40 -3.31 -15.47
C GLY A 51 -15.03 -3.84 -15.08
N GLU A 52 -14.20 -4.04 -16.08
CA GLU A 52 -12.78 -4.38 -15.96
C GLU A 52 -12.05 -3.43 -15.00
N GLN A 53 -12.37 -2.13 -15.01
CA GLN A 53 -11.71 -1.14 -14.14
C GLN A 53 -12.00 -1.32 -12.64
N TYR A 54 -13.15 -1.89 -12.25
CA TYR A 54 -13.37 -2.25 -10.86
C TYR A 54 -12.52 -3.44 -10.46
N GLN A 55 -12.32 -4.41 -11.36
CA GLN A 55 -11.40 -5.52 -11.09
C GLN A 55 -9.98 -5.00 -10.89
N GLU A 56 -9.50 -4.11 -11.77
CA GLU A 56 -8.18 -3.49 -11.66
C GLU A 56 -8.00 -2.71 -10.34
N LEU A 57 -9.06 -2.03 -9.86
CA LEU A 57 -9.05 -1.37 -8.57
C LEU A 57 -8.88 -2.41 -7.44
N TYR A 58 -9.64 -3.50 -7.45
CA TYR A 58 -9.53 -4.55 -6.43
C TYR A 58 -8.17 -5.26 -6.49
N ASP A 59 -7.62 -5.46 -7.68
CA ASP A 59 -6.31 -6.07 -7.88
C ASP A 59 -5.20 -5.16 -7.34
N SER A 60 -5.30 -3.84 -7.54
CA SER A 60 -4.37 -2.86 -6.95
C SER A 60 -4.39 -2.88 -5.42
N TYR A 61 -5.58 -2.96 -4.80
CA TYR A 61 -5.73 -3.09 -3.36
C TYR A 61 -5.18 -4.44 -2.87
N THR A 62 -5.45 -5.53 -3.57
CA THR A 62 -4.93 -6.85 -3.24
C THR A 62 -3.40 -6.85 -3.22
N ALA A 63 -2.79 -6.26 -4.24
CA ALA A 63 -1.35 -6.09 -4.34
C ALA A 63 -0.76 -5.24 -3.20
N ALA A 64 -1.38 -4.09 -2.93
CA ALA A 64 -0.98 -3.19 -1.85
C ALA A 64 -1.07 -3.86 -0.48
N LEU A 65 -2.23 -4.42 -0.14
CA LEU A 65 -2.47 -5.01 1.18
C LEU A 65 -1.62 -6.26 1.41
N PHE A 66 -1.38 -7.06 0.37
CA PHE A 66 -0.41 -8.16 0.46
C PHE A 66 0.99 -7.64 0.74
N THR A 67 1.43 -6.61 0.00
CA THR A 67 2.76 -6.02 0.16
C THR A 67 2.96 -5.49 1.58
N TRP A 68 1.99 -4.74 2.09
CA TRP A 68 2.05 -4.22 3.46
C TRP A 68 2.09 -5.34 4.50
N LEU A 69 1.22 -6.35 4.37
CA LEU A 69 1.20 -7.49 5.27
C LEU A 69 2.52 -8.27 5.25
N TYR A 70 3.09 -8.47 4.07
CA TYR A 70 4.36 -9.18 3.91
C TYR A 70 5.51 -8.41 4.58
N LEU A 71 5.58 -7.09 4.39
CA LEU A 71 6.60 -6.24 5.00
C LEU A 71 6.45 -6.16 6.53
N ILE A 72 5.23 -6.26 7.08
CA ILE A 72 5.04 -6.38 8.53
C ILE A 72 5.70 -7.65 9.08
N LEU A 73 5.61 -8.78 8.36
CA LEU A 73 6.19 -10.06 8.76
C LEU A 73 7.69 -10.17 8.46
N HIS A 74 8.12 -9.55 7.36
CA HIS A 74 9.47 -9.59 6.82
C HIS A 74 9.97 -8.16 6.59
N PRO A 75 10.25 -7.40 7.66
CA PRO A 75 10.46 -5.95 7.56
C PRO A 75 11.69 -5.53 6.79
N ASP A 76 12.67 -6.43 6.63
CA ASP A 76 13.91 -6.18 5.90
C ASP A 76 13.85 -6.69 4.44
N SER A 77 12.68 -7.15 3.98
CA SER A 77 12.48 -7.81 2.67
C SER A 77 11.88 -6.89 1.61
N MET A 78 12.12 -5.58 1.68
CA MET A 78 11.60 -4.64 0.69
C MET A 78 12.11 -4.92 -0.74
N CYS A 79 13.38 -5.33 -0.87
CA CYS A 79 13.97 -5.74 -2.15
C CYS A 79 13.67 -7.20 -2.53
N ASP A 80 12.80 -7.89 -1.79
CA ASP A 80 12.43 -9.27 -2.11
C ASP A 80 11.65 -9.33 -3.43
N GLY A 81 11.96 -10.32 -4.27
CA GLY A 81 11.32 -10.47 -5.58
C GLY A 81 9.80 -10.59 -5.48
N LYS A 82 9.26 -11.21 -4.42
CA LYS A 82 7.82 -11.30 -4.21
C LYS A 82 7.19 -9.95 -3.94
N VAL A 83 7.86 -9.10 -3.15
CA VAL A 83 7.38 -7.73 -2.88
C VAL A 83 7.39 -6.93 -4.19
N GLN A 84 8.51 -6.95 -4.93
CA GLN A 84 8.63 -6.17 -6.15
C GLN A 84 7.70 -6.66 -7.28
N SER A 85 7.41 -7.97 -7.39
CA SER A 85 6.40 -8.47 -8.33
C SER A 85 4.98 -8.00 -7.97
N MET A 86 4.66 -7.86 -6.69
CA MET A 86 3.34 -7.35 -6.28
C MET A 86 3.25 -5.84 -6.50
N VAL A 87 4.35 -5.11 -6.31
CA VAL A 87 4.46 -3.70 -6.72
C VAL A 87 4.19 -3.55 -8.21
N GLU A 88 4.88 -4.32 -9.05
CA GLU A 88 4.68 -4.30 -10.51
C GLU A 88 3.22 -4.59 -10.89
N GLN A 89 2.62 -5.64 -10.32
CA GLN A 89 1.21 -5.99 -10.56
C GLN A 89 0.25 -4.86 -10.16
N GLY A 90 0.41 -4.31 -8.96
CA GLY A 90 -0.47 -3.27 -8.46
C GLY A 90 -0.34 -1.95 -9.23
N VAL A 91 0.90 -1.55 -9.58
CA VAL A 91 1.15 -0.37 -10.41
C VAL A 91 0.58 -0.56 -11.82
N GLY A 92 0.78 -1.74 -12.41
CA GLY A 92 0.18 -2.11 -13.70
C GLY A 92 -1.35 -1.99 -13.65
N ALA A 93 -1.99 -2.54 -12.62
CA ALA A 93 -3.44 -2.47 -12.45
C ALA A 93 -3.94 -1.02 -12.27
N MET A 94 -3.24 -0.19 -11.50
CA MET A 94 -3.63 1.23 -11.36
C MET A 94 -3.49 2.00 -12.68
N SER A 95 -2.48 1.69 -13.49
CA SER A 95 -2.21 2.39 -14.75
C SER A 95 -3.27 2.13 -15.84
N THR A 96 -4.07 1.07 -15.70
CA THR A 96 -5.13 0.71 -16.66
C THR A 96 -6.47 1.41 -16.33
N ILE A 97 -6.60 1.97 -15.12
CA ILE A 97 -7.80 2.68 -14.69
C ILE A 97 -7.84 4.05 -15.34
N THR A 98 -8.88 4.28 -16.15
CA THR A 98 -9.12 5.56 -16.86
C THR A 98 -10.39 6.28 -16.39
N VAL A 99 -11.18 5.67 -15.50
CA VAL A 99 -12.40 6.25 -14.96
C VAL A 99 -12.06 7.21 -13.83
N LEU A 100 -12.28 8.51 -14.08
CA LEU A 100 -12.00 9.61 -13.15
C LEU A 100 -12.67 9.43 -11.77
N GLU A 101 -13.86 8.82 -11.74
CA GLU A 101 -14.61 8.58 -10.51
C GLU A 101 -13.91 7.56 -9.58
N LEU A 102 -13.00 6.75 -10.13
CA LEU A 102 -12.20 5.79 -9.38
C LEU A 102 -10.89 6.38 -8.85
N SER A 103 -10.42 7.52 -9.39
CA SER A 103 -9.13 8.13 -9.05
C SER A 103 -8.93 8.33 -7.54
N PRO A 104 -9.90 8.83 -6.75
CA PRO A 104 -9.71 8.99 -5.30
C PRO A 104 -9.46 7.67 -4.56
N PHE A 105 -9.98 6.54 -5.07
CA PHE A 105 -9.83 5.23 -4.44
C PHE A 105 -8.45 4.62 -4.66
N LEU A 106 -7.66 5.17 -5.59
CA LEU A 106 -6.29 4.73 -5.85
C LEU A 106 -5.29 5.21 -4.78
N LEU A 107 -5.66 6.18 -3.94
CA LEU A 107 -4.70 6.82 -3.03
C LEU A 107 -4.05 5.85 -2.02
N ILE A 108 -4.84 4.93 -1.46
CA ILE A 108 -4.32 3.92 -0.51
C ILE A 108 -3.37 2.93 -1.21
N PRO A 109 -3.76 2.25 -2.31
CA PRO A 109 -2.84 1.33 -2.98
C PRO A 109 -1.61 2.06 -3.53
N LEU A 110 -1.78 3.27 -4.08
CA LEU A 110 -0.68 4.09 -4.57
C LEU A 110 0.32 4.42 -3.47
N PHE A 111 -0.14 4.83 -2.29
CA PHE A 111 0.73 5.09 -1.15
C PHE A 111 1.52 3.84 -0.72
N ILE A 112 0.83 2.72 -0.50
CA ILE A 112 1.44 1.49 0.02
C ILE A 112 2.46 0.91 -0.98
N LEU A 113 2.11 0.90 -2.26
CA LEU A 113 3.01 0.42 -3.30
C LEU A 113 4.15 1.41 -3.56
N GLY A 114 3.88 2.71 -3.41
CA GLY A 114 4.88 3.79 -3.47
C GLY A 114 5.99 3.59 -2.46
N VAL A 115 5.65 3.46 -1.18
CA VAL A 115 6.66 3.27 -0.13
C VAL A 115 7.45 1.97 -0.27
N ALA A 116 6.90 0.96 -0.97
CA ALA A 116 7.52 -0.33 -1.22
C ALA A 116 8.28 -0.41 -2.57
N SER A 117 8.24 0.64 -3.40
CA SER A 117 8.87 0.65 -4.72
C SER A 117 10.37 0.89 -4.64
N VAL A 118 11.14 0.09 -5.36
CA VAL A 118 12.61 0.18 -5.44
C VAL A 118 13.10 0.55 -6.84
N GLN A 119 12.39 0.13 -7.88
CA GLN A 119 12.79 0.38 -9.28
C GLN A 119 12.32 1.75 -9.75
N ASP A 120 13.19 2.46 -10.49
CA ASP A 120 12.91 3.82 -10.98
C ASP A 120 11.66 3.86 -11.88
N ASP A 121 11.46 2.87 -12.75
CA ASP A 121 10.27 2.78 -13.61
C ASP A 121 8.96 2.75 -12.79
N HIS A 122 8.96 2.07 -11.64
CA HIS A 122 7.80 2.05 -10.74
C HIS A 122 7.63 3.39 -10.02
N LYS A 123 8.73 4.02 -9.58
CA LYS A 123 8.72 5.33 -8.93
C LYS A 123 8.13 6.39 -9.87
N ASP A 124 8.60 6.41 -11.12
CA ASP A 124 8.12 7.33 -12.17
C ASP A 124 6.61 7.14 -12.45
N CYS A 125 6.16 5.89 -12.56
CA CYS A 125 4.74 5.59 -12.76
C CYS A 125 3.88 6.07 -11.59
N ILE A 126 4.35 5.84 -10.35
CA ILE A 126 3.65 6.26 -9.13
C ILE A 126 3.58 7.78 -9.02
N SER A 127 4.66 8.50 -9.35
CA SER A 127 4.66 9.95 -9.42
C SER A 127 3.63 10.48 -10.42
N GLY A 128 3.57 9.88 -11.62
CA GLY A 128 2.56 10.26 -12.63
C GLY A 128 1.12 9.98 -12.19
N LEU A 129 0.87 8.90 -11.43
CA LEU A 129 -0.44 8.62 -10.86
C LEU A 129 -0.82 9.62 -9.76
N PHE A 130 0.14 10.06 -8.93
CA PHE A 130 -0.11 11.13 -7.97
C PHE A 130 -0.48 12.45 -8.68
N ASP A 131 0.26 12.81 -9.75
CA ASP A 131 -0.04 14.01 -10.55
C ASP A 131 -1.48 13.96 -11.09
N HIS A 132 -1.87 12.80 -11.63
CA HIS A 132 -3.21 12.57 -12.16
C HIS A 132 -4.31 12.76 -11.10
N ILE A 133 -4.10 12.26 -9.89
CA ILE A 133 -5.09 12.38 -8.80
C ILE A 133 -5.15 13.84 -8.30
N GLU A 134 -4.02 14.53 -8.17
CA GLU A 134 -3.97 15.94 -7.76
C GLU A 134 -4.66 16.86 -8.78
N GLU A 135 -4.47 16.63 -10.07
CA GLU A 135 -5.11 17.44 -11.12
C GLU A 135 -6.63 17.28 -11.15
N GLN A 136 -7.13 16.11 -10.75
CA GLN A 136 -8.54 15.74 -10.90
C GLN A 136 -9.35 15.87 -9.62
N THR A 137 -8.69 15.99 -8.49
CA THR A 137 -9.33 15.99 -7.18
C THR A 137 -8.88 17.20 -6.37
N ALA A 138 -9.78 17.80 -5.59
CA ALA A 138 -9.42 18.87 -4.64
C ALA A 138 -8.85 18.31 -3.33
N PHE A 139 -8.21 17.13 -3.36
CA PHE A 139 -7.69 16.47 -2.15
C PHE A 139 -6.33 17.07 -1.78
N GLU A 140 -6.32 17.97 -0.80
CA GLU A 140 -5.09 18.49 -0.17
C GLU A 140 -4.24 17.37 0.45
N GLU A 141 -4.84 16.23 0.76
CA GLU A 141 -4.18 15.10 1.41
C GLU A 141 -3.21 14.37 0.48
N VAL A 142 -3.34 14.48 -0.86
CA VAL A 142 -2.47 13.77 -1.81
C VAL A 142 -1.01 14.16 -1.65
N GLU A 143 -0.74 15.46 -1.40
CA GLU A 143 0.61 15.98 -1.18
C GLU A 143 1.29 15.33 0.03
N VAL A 144 0.51 15.03 1.08
CA VAL A 144 1.02 14.33 2.28
C VAL A 144 1.45 12.91 1.93
N TYR A 145 0.65 12.17 1.17
CA TYR A 145 0.98 10.82 0.75
C TYR A 145 2.19 10.80 -0.19
N ARG A 146 2.24 11.72 -1.17
CA ARG A 146 3.36 11.88 -2.09
C ARG A 146 4.66 12.14 -1.34
N THR A 147 4.66 13.13 -0.44
CA THR A 147 5.84 13.49 0.36
C THR A 147 6.37 12.29 1.17
N MET A 148 5.48 11.47 1.72
CA MET A 148 5.87 10.27 2.47
C MET A 148 6.49 9.21 1.55
N VAL A 149 5.94 9.02 0.35
CA VAL A 149 6.49 8.09 -0.65
C VAL A 149 7.88 8.53 -1.11
N GLU A 150 8.05 9.79 -1.46
CA GLU A 150 9.34 10.35 -1.90
C GLU A 150 10.42 10.21 -0.82
N ARG A 151 10.08 10.46 0.45
CA ARG A 151 10.98 10.21 1.59
C ARG A 151 11.37 8.74 1.75
N SER A 152 10.46 7.81 1.43
CA SER A 152 10.79 6.37 1.41
C SER A 152 11.89 6.10 0.38
N TRP A 153 11.77 6.67 -0.82
CA TRP A 153 12.73 6.49 -1.90
C TRP A 153 14.08 7.10 -1.55
N GLU A 154 14.11 8.34 -1.05
CA GLU A 154 15.34 8.97 -0.58
C GLU A 154 16.04 8.14 0.51
N SER A 155 15.26 7.61 1.46
CA SER A 155 15.78 6.75 2.53
C SER A 155 16.34 5.44 1.97
N GLN A 156 15.65 4.84 0.99
CA GLN A 156 16.09 3.62 0.31
C GLN A 156 17.39 3.85 -0.47
N ASP A 157 17.52 4.97 -1.18
CA ASP A 157 18.71 5.33 -1.95
C ASP A 157 19.92 5.60 -1.03
N GLN A 158 19.67 6.06 0.19
CA GLN A 158 20.68 6.21 1.25
C GLN A 158 21.00 4.89 1.99
N GLY A 159 20.31 3.79 1.65
CA GLY A 159 20.51 2.49 2.30
C GLY A 159 19.93 2.41 3.72
N ILE A 160 18.99 3.28 4.09
CA ILE A 160 18.33 3.26 5.39
C ILE A 160 17.43 2.00 5.46
N PRO A 161 17.63 1.10 6.45
CA PRO A 161 16.82 -0.10 6.58
C PRO A 161 15.35 0.23 6.85
N ARG A 162 14.45 -0.55 6.25
CA ARG A 162 12.99 -0.44 6.45
C ARG A 162 12.46 0.95 6.11
N SER A 163 12.93 1.53 5.00
CA SER A 163 12.48 2.84 4.51
C SER A 163 10.98 2.88 4.23
N TRP A 164 10.35 1.73 3.93
CA TRP A 164 8.90 1.61 3.82
C TRP A 164 8.14 1.90 5.13
N GLU A 165 8.79 1.90 6.30
CA GLU A 165 8.13 2.06 7.60
C GLU A 165 7.81 3.53 7.88
N TRP A 166 6.70 4.01 7.32
CA TRP A 166 6.32 5.42 7.35
C TRP A 166 5.92 5.94 8.73
N ILE A 167 5.46 5.07 9.65
CA ILE A 167 4.96 5.53 10.96
C ILE A 167 6.12 6.03 11.84
N LYS A 168 7.36 5.60 11.59
CA LYS A 168 8.55 6.16 12.26
C LYS A 168 8.72 7.67 12.00
N TRP A 169 8.18 8.18 10.91
CA TRP A 169 8.34 9.59 10.53
C TRP A 169 7.35 10.51 11.26
N GLN A 170 6.18 10.00 11.67
CA GLN A 170 5.22 10.77 12.46
C GLN A 170 5.75 11.05 13.88
N ASP A 171 6.51 10.10 14.46
CA ASP A 171 7.14 10.27 15.77
C ASP A 171 8.29 11.30 15.73
N ALA A 172 8.94 11.50 14.58
CA ALA A 172 10.02 12.48 14.40
C ALA A 172 9.51 13.91 14.15
N GLY A 173 8.28 14.07 13.63
CA GLY A 173 7.67 15.37 13.30
C GLY A 173 6.99 16.09 14.47
N SER A 174 6.92 15.48 15.66
CA SER A 174 6.33 16.11 16.87
C SER A 174 7.37 16.85 17.75
N ALA A 175 8.62 16.95 17.28
CA ALA A 175 9.68 17.72 17.91
C ALA A 175 10.16 18.82 16.95
N GLY A 176 9.31 19.82 16.74
CA GLY A 176 9.60 21.03 15.96
C GLY A 176 8.83 22.21 16.52
#